data_AF-A0A358XRQ5-F1
#
_entry.id   AF-A0A358XRQ5-F1
#
_cell.length_a   1.000
_cell.length_b   1.000
_cell.length_c   1.000
_cell.angle_alpha   90.00
_cell.angle_beta   90.00
_cell.angle_gamma   90.00
#
_symmetry.space_group_name_H-M   'P 1'
#
loop_
_entity.id
_entity.type
_entity.pdbx_description
1 polymer ?
#
loop_
_entity_poly.entity_id
_entity_poly.type
_entity_poly.pdbx_seq_one_letter_code
_entity_poly.pdbx_strand_id
1 'polypeptide(L)' 'GPEKELAETAKKVAKEKFNLDVELVAFNDYVVPNEALNQGDIDVNVFQHQPYLQEQSKQRGFTKLTIVG' A
#
# COMPACT_ATOMS: atom_id res chain seq x y z
N GLY A 1 -11.86 5.55 -9.43
CA GLY A 1 -10.98 6.30 -10.35
C GLY A 1 -10.01 5.35 -11.02
N PRO A 2 -9.09 5.87 -11.85
CA PRO A 2 -8.11 5.05 -12.59
C PRO A 2 -7.27 4.14 -11.68
N GLU A 3 -6.94 4.59 -10.46
CA GLU A 3 -6.22 3.79 -9.46
C GLU A 3 -7.00 2.55 -9.00
N LYS A 4 -8.32 2.68 -8.83
CA LYS A 4 -9.18 1.55 -8.45
C LYS A 4 -9.20 0.49 -9.55
N GLU A 5 -9.33 0.91 -10.81
CA GLU A 5 -9.33 -0.01 -11.95
C GLU A 5 -8.00 -0.75 -12.09
N LEU A 6 -6.89 -0.06 -11.84
CA LEU A 6 -5.55 -0.67 -11.77
C LEU A 6 -5.46 -1.70 -10.64
N ALA A 7 -5.95 -1.37 -9.44
CA ALA A 7 -5.96 -2.26 -8.29
C ALA A 7 -6.83 -3.52 -8.50
N GLU A 8 -8.00 -3.37 -9.13
CA GLU A 8 -8.87 -4.50 -9.51
C GLU A 8 -8.18 -5.40 -10.55
N THR A 9 -7.47 -4.81 -11.51
CA THR A 9 -6.67 -5.57 -12.49
C THR A 9 -5.54 -6.34 -11.79
N ALA A 10 -4.82 -5.70 -10.87
CA ALA A 10 -3.77 -6.35 -10.09
C ALA A 10 -4.32 -7.50 -9.25
N LYS A 11 -5.47 -7.31 -8.58
CA LYS A 11 -6.18 -8.36 -7.84
C LYS A 11 -6.54 -9.55 -8.72
N LYS A 12 -7.06 -9.31 -9.92
CA LYS A 12 -7.36 -10.37 -10.90
C LYS A 12 -6.10 -11.16 -11.26
N VAL A 13 -5.02 -10.48 -11.60
CA VAL A 13 -3.73 -11.11 -11.94
C VAL A 13 -3.18 -11.91 -10.76
N ALA A 14 -3.27 -11.38 -9.54
CA ALA A 14 -2.85 -12.06 -8.32
C ALA A 14 -3.60 -13.39 -8.12
N LYS A 15 -4.91 -13.38 -8.31
CA LYS A 15 -5.73 -14.60 -8.19
C LYS A 15 -5.43 -15.60 -9.30
N GLU A 16 -5.38 -15.16 -10.55
CA GLU A 16 -5.23 -16.05 -11.72
C GLU A 16 -3.84 -16.69 -11.80
N LYS A 17 -2.77 -15.95 -11.50
CA LYS A 17 -1.39 -16.43 -11.68
C LYS A 17 -0.78 -17.02 -10.42
N PHE A 18 -1.20 -16.55 -9.25
CA PHE A 18 -0.54 -16.88 -7.98
C PHE A 18 -1.51 -17.47 -6.96
N ASN A 19 -2.80 -17.60 -7.29
CA ASN A 19 -3.85 -18.04 -6.36
C ASN A 19 -3.88 -17.24 -5.05
N LEU A 20 -3.56 -15.94 -5.14
CA LEU A 20 -3.60 -15.01 -4.00
C LEU A 20 -4.95 -14.32 -3.96
N ASP A 21 -5.60 -14.37 -2.80
CA ASP A 21 -6.83 -13.62 -2.54
C ASP A 21 -6.48 -12.25 -1.97
N VAL A 22 -6.70 -11.21 -2.78
CA VAL A 22 -6.38 -9.83 -2.42
C VAL A 22 -7.65 -9.07 -2.02
N GLU A 23 -7.63 -8.49 -0.84
CA GLU A 23 -8.63 -7.53 -0.37
C GLU A 23 -8.17 -6.10 -0.70
N LEU A 24 -9.07 -5.29 -1.29
CA LEU A 24 -8.77 -3.91 -1.65
C LEU A 24 -9.34 -2.98 -0.59
N VAL A 25 -8.46 -2.28 0.13
CA VAL A 25 -8.83 -1.25 1.09
C VAL A 25 -8.58 0.12 0.47
N ALA A 26 -9.62 0.95 0.40
CA ALA A 26 -9.53 2.30 -0.12
C ALA A 26 -9.37 3.32 1.02
N PHE A 27 -8.38 4.20 0.89
CA PHE A 27 -8.16 5.33 1.77
C PHE A 27 -8.48 6.63 1.04
N ASN A 28 -8.99 7.61 1.77
CA ASN A 28 -9.34 8.93 1.22
C ASN A 28 -8.30 10.01 1.55
N ASP A 29 -7.20 9.65 2.23
CA ASP A 29 -6.11 10.54 2.59
C ASP A 29 -4.74 9.86 2.48
N TYR A 30 -3.67 10.66 2.57
CA TYR A 30 -2.29 10.24 2.33
C TYR A 30 -1.53 9.79 3.58
N VAL A 31 -2.09 9.98 4.78
CA VAL A 31 -1.39 9.70 6.04
C VAL A 31 -1.74 8.31 6.56
N VAL A 32 -3.02 7.97 6.52
CA VAL A 32 -3.55 6.71 7.05
C VAL A 32 -2.90 5.47 6.41
N PRO A 33 -2.57 5.42 5.10
CA PRO A 33 -2.05 4.19 4.51
C PRO A 33 -0.70 3.70 5.09
N ASN A 34 0.18 4.62 5.50
CA ASN A 34 1.46 4.23 6.12
C ASN A 34 1.31 3.81 7.58
N GLU A 35 0.37 4.42 8.29
CA GLU A 35 0.02 4.02 9.66
C GLU A 35 -0.60 2.62 9.67
N ALA A 36 -1.60 2.38 8.80
CA ALA A 36 -2.25 1.08 8.65
C ALA A 36 -1.24 -0.03 8.30
N LEU A 37 -0.31 0.26 7.39
CA LEU A 37 0.77 -0.68 7.03
C LEU A 37 1.72 -0.95 8.21
N ASN A 38 2.09 0.08 8.96
CA ASN A 38 2.97 -0.07 10.13
C ASN A 38 2.29 -0.83 11.29
N GLN A 39 0.98 -0.71 11.43
CA GLN A 39 0.17 -1.44 12.40
C GLN A 39 -0.12 -2.89 11.98
N GLY A 40 0.03 -3.21 10.69
CA GLY A 40 -0.24 -4.53 10.13
C GLY A 40 -1.71 -4.73 9.74
N ASP A 41 -2.49 -3.66 9.64
CA ASP A 41 -3.88 -3.71 9.15
C ASP A 41 -3.97 -4.00 7.65
N ILE A 42 -2.91 -3.66 6.92
CA ILE A 42 -2.71 -3.97 5.50
C ILE A 42 -1.28 -4.46 5.28
N ASP A 43 -1.09 -5.32 4.29
CA ASP A 43 0.24 -5.86 3.97
C ASP A 43 1.06 -4.97 3.04
N VAL A 44 0.38 -4.19 2.18
CA VAL A 44 1.00 -3.34 1.14
C VAL A 44 0.12 -2.11 0.88
N ASN A 45 0.75 -0.97 0.55
CA ASN A 45 0.08 0.18 -0.05
C ASN A 45 0.81 0.62 -1.34
N VAL A 46 0.09 1.25 -2.28
CA VAL A 46 0.61 1.62 -3.61
C VAL A 46 0.15 3.04 -3.99
N PHE A 47 0.59 4.04 -3.22
CA PHE A 47 0.14 5.44 -3.41
C PHE A 47 1.27 6.48 -3.39
N GLN A 48 2.49 6.10 -2.97
CA GLN A 48 3.56 7.03 -2.62
C GLN A 48 4.85 6.79 -3.42
N HIS A 49 5.78 7.74 -3.32
CA HIS A 49 7.15 7.65 -3.85
C HIS A 49 8.19 7.65 -2.73
N GLN A 50 9.43 7.27 -3.04
CA GLN A 50 10.50 7.08 -2.04
C GLN A 50 10.76 8.30 -1.14
N PRO A 51 10.86 9.55 -1.64
CA PRO A 51 11.05 10.72 -0.77
C PRO A 51 9.95 10.88 0.28
N TYR A 52 8.70 10.56 -0.07
CA TYR A 52 7.56 10.70 0.83
C TYR A 52 7.62 9.69 1.98
N LEU A 53 7.94 8.42 1.68
CA LEU A 53 8.13 7.42 2.72
C LEU A 53 9.27 7.81 3.67
N GLN A 54 10.40 8.29 3.13
CA GLN A 54 11.53 8.70 3.96
C GLN A 54 11.17 9.84 4.92
N GLU A 55 10.39 10.82 4.46
CA GLU A 55 9.92 11.91 5.30
C GLU A 55 8.92 11.42 6.36
N GLN A 56 7.92 10.63 5.98
CA GLN A 56 6.95 10.05 6.92
C GLN A 56 7.63 9.18 7.98
N SER A 57 8.58 8.33 7.59
CA SER A 57 9.34 7.50 8.53
C SER A 57 10.16 8.33 9.51
N LYS A 58 10.78 9.43 9.06
CA LYS A 58 11.50 10.36 9.97
C LYS A 58 10.56 11.06 10.94
N GLN A 59 9.38 11.49 10.48
CA GLN A 59 8.42 12.24 11.31
C GLN A 59 7.67 11.36 12.30
N ARG A 60 7.32 10.13 11.92
CA ARG A 60 6.45 9.23 12.69
C ARG A 60 7.17 8.05 13.34
N GLY A 61 8.46 7.86 13.05
CA GLY A 61 9.27 6.80 13.63
C GLY A 61 9.02 5.42 13.03
N PHE A 62 8.57 5.34 11.78
CA PHE A 62 8.40 4.05 11.10
C PHE A 62 9.77 3.43 10.78
N THR A 63 10.06 2.28 11.37
CA THR A 63 11.35 1.57 11.20
C THR A 63 11.24 0.28 10.41
N LYS A 64 10.01 -0.20 10.18
CA LYS A 64 9.73 -1.50 9.54
C LYS A 64 9.18 -1.40 8.12
N LEU A 65 8.99 -0.18 7.63
CA LEU A 65 8.47 0.05 6.28
C LEU A 65 9.62 0.08 5.27
N THR A 66 9.41 -0.54 4.12
CA THR A 66 10.36 -0.54 3.01
C THR A 66 9.63 -0.30 1.69
N ILE A 67 10.34 0.29 0.72
CA ILE A 67 9.84 0.38 -0.66
C ILE A 67 10.12 -0.95 -1.35
N VAL A 68 9.11 -1.52 -1.98
CA VAL A 68 9.23 -2.66 -2.88
C VAL A 68 8.97 -2.15 -4.29
N GLY A 69 9.92 -2.37 -5.21
CA GLY A 69 9.89 -1.94 -6.60
C GLY A 69 10.41 -3.04 -7.51
#